data_AF-A0A957ACL2-F1
#
_entry.id   AF-A0A957ACL2-F1
#
_cell.length_a   1.000
_cell.length_b   1.000
_cell.length_c   1.000
_cell.angle_alpha   90.00
_cell.angle_beta   90.00
_cell.angle_gamma   90.00
#
_symmetry.space_group_name_H-M   'P 1'
#
loop_
_entity.id
_entity.type
_entity.pdbx_description
1 polymer ?
#
loop_
_entity_poly.entity_id
_entity_poly.type
_entity_poly.pdbx_seq_one_letter_code
_entity_poly.pdbx_strand_id
1 'polypeptide(L)' 'ANVSIIFVPAPFAADAMLEAVAADIPLVVCITEGIPVMDMVRVKRTLSGRKSILIGPNCPGVI' A
#
# COMPACT_ATOMS: atom_id res chain seq x y z
N ALA A 1 -4.13 14.30 -4.48
CA ALA A 1 -4.60 13.64 -3.23
C ALA A 1 -3.44 13.59 -2.24
N ASN A 2 -3.72 13.69 -0.94
CA ASN A 2 -2.69 13.67 0.12
C ASN A 2 -2.54 12.28 0.76
N VAL A 3 -3.60 11.48 0.80
CA VAL A 3 -3.61 10.14 1.39
C VAL A 3 -4.43 9.20 0.50
N SER A 4 -4.01 7.94 0.40
CA SER A 4 -4.79 6.84 -0.18
C SER A 4 -5.04 5.78 0.89
N ILE A 5 -6.28 5.34 1.06
CA ILE A 5 -6.65 4.28 2.00
C ILE A 5 -7.19 3.10 1.21
N ILE A 6 -6.60 1.93 1.43
CA ILE A 6 -6.89 0.70 0.69
C ILE A 6 -7.77 -0.21 1.54
N PHE A 7 -9.01 -0.40 1.05
CA PHE A 7 -10.06 -1.25 1.63
C PHE A 7 -10.49 -2.39 0.68
N VAL A 8 -9.66 -2.73 -0.29
CA VAL A 8 -9.99 -3.77 -1.28
C VAL A 8 -9.65 -5.17 -0.75
N PRO A 9 -10.26 -6.24 -1.30
CA PRO A 9 -9.91 -7.63 -0.96
C PRO A 9 -8.42 -7.95 -1.20
N ALA A 10 -7.87 -8.91 -0.45
CA ALA A 10 -6.44 -9.28 -0.47
C ALA A 10 -5.85 -9.50 -1.87
N PRO A 11 -6.53 -10.17 -2.83
CA PRO A 11 -5.99 -10.38 -4.18
C PRO A 11 -5.74 -9.08 -4.96
N PHE A 12 -6.41 -7.98 -4.60
CA PHE A 12 -6.33 -6.71 -5.31
C PHE A 12 -5.53 -5.65 -4.55
N ALA A 13 -5.20 -5.90 -3.29
CA ALA A 13 -4.58 -4.90 -2.42
C ALA A 13 -3.17 -4.51 -2.87
N ALA A 14 -2.39 -5.47 -3.37
CA ALA A 14 -1.04 -5.21 -3.87
C ALA A 14 -1.06 -4.26 -5.08
N ASP A 15 -1.96 -4.50 -6.04
CA ASP A 15 -2.08 -3.67 -7.24
C ASP A 15 -2.59 -2.27 -6.88
N ALA A 16 -3.58 -2.16 -5.98
CA ALA A 16 -4.06 -0.88 -5.46
C ALA A 16 -2.94 -0.05 -4.77
N MET A 17 -2.05 -0.71 -4.01
CA MET A 17 -0.89 -0.04 -3.42
C MET A 17 0.06 0.47 -4.50
N LEU A 18 0.36 -0.36 -5.50
CA LEU A 18 1.26 0.00 -6.59
C LEU A 18 0.72 1.17 -7.42
N GLU A 19 -0.58 1.21 -7.67
CA GLU A 19 -1.25 2.34 -8.33
C GLU A 19 -1.16 3.62 -7.50
N ALA A 20 -1.45 3.55 -6.20
CA ALA A 20 -1.36 4.70 -5.31
C ALA A 20 0.07 5.26 -5.23
N VAL A 21 1.06 4.38 -5.18
CA VAL A 21 2.48 4.76 -5.17
C VAL A 21 2.91 5.27 -6.56
N ALA A 22 2.37 4.74 -7.67
CA ALA A 22 2.65 5.23 -9.02
C ALA A 22 2.03 6.61 -9.30
N ALA A 23 0.93 6.94 -8.63
CA ALA A 23 0.32 8.26 -8.64
C ALA A 23 1.01 9.28 -7.70
N ASP A 24 2.20 8.93 -7.16
CA ASP A 24 2.99 9.74 -6.24
C ASP A 24 2.19 10.25 -5.02
N ILE A 25 1.24 9.44 -4.53
CA ILE A 25 0.50 9.78 -3.31
C ILE A 25 1.47 9.68 -2.12
N PRO A 26 1.61 10.73 -1.30
CA PRO A 26 2.67 10.79 -0.30
C PRO A 26 2.43 9.84 0.88
N LEU A 27 1.17 9.50 1.19
CA LEU A 27 0.83 8.53 2.23
C LEU A 27 -0.19 7.51 1.71
N VAL A 28 0.12 6.23 1.86
CA VAL A 28 -0.75 5.11 1.50
C VAL A 28 -0.94 4.23 2.73
N VAL A 29 -2.19 3.96 3.10
CA VAL A 29 -2.52 3.10 4.25
C VAL A 29 -3.31 1.90 3.75
N CYS A 30 -2.86 0.69 4.07
CA CYS A 30 -3.57 -0.53 3.71
C CYS A 30 -4.03 -1.30 4.96
N ILE A 31 -5.35 -1.48 5.05
CA ILE A 31 -6.00 -2.17 6.16
C ILE A 31 -6.13 -3.67 5.88
N THR A 32 -6.18 -4.04 4.61
CA THR A 32 -6.44 -5.42 4.16
C THR A 32 -5.48 -6.45 4.80
N GLU A 33 -6.08 -7.52 5.31
CA GLU A 33 -5.40 -8.68 5.89
C GLU A 33 -5.24 -9.82 4.88
N GLY A 34 -4.35 -10.78 5.17
CA GLY A 34 -4.19 -11.99 4.36
C GLY A 34 -3.49 -11.77 3.01
N ILE A 35 -2.80 -10.64 2.83
CA ILE A 35 -2.01 -10.38 1.62
C ILE A 35 -0.78 -11.31 1.61
N PRO A 36 -0.51 -12.04 0.52
CA PRO A 36 0.67 -12.88 0.39
C PRO A 36 1.97 -12.09 0.61
N VAL A 37 2.94 -12.70 1.31
CA VAL A 37 4.24 -12.07 1.58
C VAL A 37 4.96 -11.68 0.28
N MET A 38 4.83 -12.50 -0.77
CA MET A 38 5.44 -12.22 -2.08
C MET A 38 4.94 -10.94 -2.72
N ASP A 39 3.66 -10.60 -2.54
CA ASP A 39 3.11 -9.34 -3.02
C ASP A 39 3.68 -8.15 -2.25
N MET A 40 3.84 -8.29 -0.93
CA MET A 40 4.46 -7.25 -0.12
C MET A 40 5.93 -7.02 -0.46
N VAL A 41 6.68 -8.06 -0.82
CA VAL A 41 8.06 -7.93 -1.31
C VAL A 41 8.10 -7.10 -2.60
N ARG A 42 7.18 -7.36 -3.54
CA ARG A 42 7.04 -6.59 -4.79
C ARG A 42 6.70 -5.13 -4.51
N VAL A 43 5.71 -4.86 -3.66
CA VAL A 43 5.31 -3.50 -3.24
C VAL A 43 6.48 -2.75 -2.60
N LYS A 44 7.18 -3.39 -1.65
CA LYS A 44 8.33 -2.81 -0.96
C LYS A 44 9.47 -2.46 -1.92
N ARG A 45 9.71 -3.29 -2.93
CA ARG A 45 10.71 -3.00 -3.97
C ARG A 45 10.34 -1.76 -4.77
N THR A 46 9.07 -1.59 -5.13
CA THR A 46 8.58 -0.42 -5.86
C THR A 46 8.59 0.86 -5.03
N LEU A 47 8.39 0.77 -3.71
CA LEU A 47 8.52 1.90 -2.79
C LEU A 47 9.97 2.38 -2.64
N SER A 48 10.95 1.51 -2.87
CA SER A 48 12.37 1.86 -2.75
C SER A 48 12.74 2.98 -3.73
N GLY A 49 13.19 4.12 -3.19
CA GLY A 49 13.53 5.30 -3.98
C GLY A 49 12.36 6.23 -4.32
N ARG A 50 11.14 5.93 -3.86
CA ARG A 50 9.98 6.84 -3.96
C ARG A 50 9.78 7.63 -2.67
N LYS A 51 9.07 8.75 -2.77
CA LYS A 51 8.74 9.62 -1.64
C LYS A 51 7.49 9.18 -0.88
N SER A 52 6.68 8.30 -1.48
CA SER A 52 5.48 7.74 -0.86
C SER A 52 5.83 6.89 0.35
N ILE A 53 5.07 7.08 1.43
CA ILE A 53 5.14 6.26 2.64
C ILE A 53 3.96 5.30 2.59
N LEU A 54 4.23 4.00 2.78
CA LEU A 54 3.20 2.96 2.86
C LEU A 54 3.14 2.39 4.27
N ILE A 55 1.96 2.45 4.89
CA ILE A 55 1.67 1.89 6.20
C ILE A 55 0.75 0.69 6.04
N GLY A 56 1.21 -0.48 6.50
CA GLY A 56 0.53 -1.75 6.34
C GLY A 56 1.43 -2.82 5.70
N PRO A 57 0.86 -3.97 5.31
CA PRO A 57 -0.57 -4.29 5.35
C PRO A 57 -1.05 -4.57 6.78
N ASN A 58 -2.35 -4.83 6.96
CA ASN A 58 -2.95 -5.08 8.28
C ASN A 58 -2.72 -3.94 9.29
N CYS A 59 -2.91 -2.68 8.86
CA CYS A 59 -2.89 -1.54 9.77
C CYS A 59 -4.31 -0.99 9.95
N PRO A 60 -4.92 -1.05 11.16
CA PRO A 60 -6.29 -0.56 11.38
C PRO A 60 -6.43 0.95 11.27
N GLY A 61 -5.32 1.71 11.30
CA GLY A 61 -5.32 3.16 11.12
C GLY A 61 -4.11 3.85 11.74
N VAL A 62 -4.02 5.16 11.55
CA VAL A 62 -2.97 6.05 12.08
C VAL A 62 -3.66 7.27 12.69
N ILE A 63 -3.23 7.71 13.88
CA ILE A 63 -3.71 8.92 14.59
C ILE A 63 -2.54 9.88 14.73
#